data_AF-A0A0C9TIL2-F1
#
_entry.id   AF-A0A0C9TIL2-F1
#
_cell.length_a   1.000
_cell.length_b   1.000
_cell.length_c   1.000
_cell.angle_alpha   90.00
_cell.angle_beta   90.00
_cell.angle_gamma   90.00
#
_symmetry.space_group_name_H-M   'P 1'
#
loop_
_entity.id
_entity.type
_entity.pdbx_description
1 polymer ?
#
loop_
_entity_poly.entity_id
_entity_poly.type
_entity_poly.pdbx_seq_one_letter_code
_entity_poly.pdbx_strand_id
1 'polypeptide(L)'
;VGICPGFDFGIGNVIHGGNGISRWNIYNNNCTIVDGLTTNENPCISGIFSCSPAPVHFTEYINTYNSRVYLCQTGSSFGICGNDAISVCVR
;
A
#
# COMPACT_ATOMS: atom_id res chain seq x y z
N VAL A 1 -1.92 17.90 -1.79
CA VAL A 1 -1.64 16.95 -0.70
C VAL A 1 -1.00 15.74 -1.36
N GLY A 2 0.25 15.44 -1.01
CA GLY A 2 1.12 14.49 -1.72
C GLY A 2 1.82 13.58 -0.73
N ILE A 3 2.40 12.50 -1.24
CA ILE A 3 3.32 11.66 -0.46
C ILE A 3 4.53 12.51 -0.08
N CYS A 4 5.09 12.34 1.12
CA CYS A 4 6.30 13.07 1.53
C CYS A 4 7.40 12.98 0.44
N PRO A 5 8.13 14.09 0.17
CA PRO A 5 9.20 14.07 -0.82
C PRO A 5 10.26 13.04 -0.42
N GLY A 6 10.52 12.06 -1.30
CA GLY A 6 11.43 10.95 -1.04
C GLY A 6 10.80 9.56 -1.17
N PHE A 7 9.48 9.46 -1.32
CA PHE A 7 8.76 8.20 -1.51
C PHE A 7 8.18 8.08 -2.91
N ASP A 8 8.25 6.86 -3.49
CA ASP A 8 7.79 6.57 -4.84
C ASP A 8 6.29 6.21 -4.87
N PHE A 9 5.85 5.40 -3.90
CA PHE A 9 4.50 4.87 -3.80
C PHE A 9 3.95 4.96 -2.38
N GLY A 10 2.63 4.85 -2.25
CA GLY A 10 1.93 4.80 -0.98
C GLY A 10 0.79 3.80 -1.02
N ILE A 11 0.73 2.90 -0.04
CA ILE A 11 -0.35 1.94 0.14
C ILE A 11 -1.42 2.59 1.00
N GLY A 12 -2.64 2.73 0.49
CA GLY A 12 -3.78 3.21 1.25
C GLY A 12 -4.26 2.22 2.30
N ASN A 13 -5.05 2.72 3.25
CA ASN A 13 -5.76 1.88 4.21
C ASN A 13 -6.70 0.89 3.53
N VAL A 14 -7.05 -0.15 4.29
CA VAL A 14 -8.01 -1.16 3.84
C VAL A 14 -9.38 -0.53 3.58
N ILE A 15 -9.90 -0.79 2.38
CA ILE A 15 -11.26 -0.47 1.97
C ILE A 15 -12.05 -1.77 2.06
N HIS A 16 -12.91 -1.87 3.07
CA HIS A 16 -13.76 -3.04 3.25
C HIS A 16 -14.91 -3.01 2.25
N GLY A 17 -14.91 -3.96 1.32
CA GLY A 17 -16.05 -4.28 0.47
C GLY A 17 -17.03 -5.21 1.19
N GLY A 18 -18.24 -5.32 0.64
CA GLY A 18 -19.20 -6.34 1.06
C GLY A 18 -18.65 -7.76 0.82
N ASN A 19 -19.20 -8.75 1.53
CA ASN A 19 -18.87 -10.17 1.39
C ASN A 19 -17.41 -10.56 1.74
N GLY A 20 -16.74 -9.81 2.64
CA GLY A 20 -15.39 -10.14 3.10
C GLY A 20 -14.27 -9.80 2.13
N ILE A 21 -14.58 -9.09 1.04
CA ILE A 21 -13.58 -8.59 0.09
C ILE A 21 -12.93 -7.34 0.69
N SER A 22 -11.61 -7.30 0.70
CA SER A 22 -10.83 -6.14 1.11
C SER A 22 -10.03 -5.60 -0.08
N ARG A 23 -9.97 -4.28 -0.17
CA ARG A 23 -9.22 -3.58 -1.23
C ARG A 23 -8.20 -2.63 -0.64
N TRP A 24 -7.03 -2.58 -1.26
CA TRP A 24 -5.97 -1.61 -0.98
C TRP A 24 -5.64 -0.89 -2.27
N ASN A 25 -5.63 0.44 -2.24
CA ASN A 25 -5.20 1.24 -3.38
C ASN A 25 -3.73 1.63 -3.20
N ILE A 26 -2.97 1.59 -4.28
CA ILE A 26 -1.60 2.10 -4.32
C ILE A 26 -1.62 3.43 -5.05
N TYR A 27 -1.14 4.45 -4.37
CA TYR A 27 -0.99 5.81 -4.83
C TYR A 27 0.46 6.06 -5.26
N ASN A 28 0.67 6.84 -6.32
CA ASN A 28 1.99 7.41 -6.61
C ASN A 28 2.21 8.71 -5.82
N ASN A 29 3.39 9.31 -5.98
CA ASN A 29 3.76 10.62 -5.41
C ASN A 29 2.75 11.76 -5.67
N ASN A 30 1.98 11.69 -6.76
CA ASN A 30 0.91 12.64 -7.10
C ASN A 30 -0.44 12.30 -6.47
N CYS A 31 -0.51 11.33 -5.55
CA CYS A 31 -1.74 10.80 -4.97
C CYS A 31 -2.76 10.30 -5.99
N THR A 32 -2.28 9.80 -7.13
CA THR A 32 -3.13 9.11 -8.12
C THR A 32 -3.03 7.61 -7.93
N ILE A 33 -4.16 6.91 -8.01
CA ILE A 33 -4.21 5.46 -7.89
C ILE A 33 -3.58 4.87 -9.15
N VAL A 34 -2.51 4.10 -8.97
CA VAL A 34 -1.74 3.48 -10.05
C VAL A 34 -1.84 1.96 -10.02
N ASP A 35 -2.12 1.37 -8.85
CA ASP A 35 -2.30 -0.06 -8.68
C ASP A 35 -3.30 -0.33 -7.53
N GLY A 36 -3.72 -1.57 -7.36
CA GLY A 36 -4.57 -1.97 -6.24
C GLY A 36 -4.69 -3.49 -6.07
N LEU A 37 -4.72 -3.94 -4.82
CA LEU A 37 -5.06 -5.31 -4.48
C LEU A 37 -6.54 -5.39 -4.12
N THR A 38 -7.30 -6.28 -4.75
CA THR A 38 -8.64 -6.66 -4.29
C THR A 38 -8.63 -8.15 -4.02
N THR A 39 -8.81 -8.53 -2.76
CA THR A 39 -8.74 -9.94 -2.34
C THR A 39 -9.67 -10.22 -1.18
N ASN A 40 -10.17 -11.44 -1.09
CA ASN A 40 -10.85 -11.99 0.09
C ASN A 40 -9.89 -12.77 0.99
N GLU A 41 -8.60 -12.83 0.63
CA GLU A 41 -7.54 -13.51 1.37
C GLU A 41 -6.66 -12.52 2.14
N ASN A 42 -5.63 -13.03 2.82
CA ASN A 42 -4.68 -12.18 3.52
C ASN A 42 -3.81 -11.41 2.48
N PRO A 43 -3.79 -10.07 2.52
CA PRO A 43 -3.06 -9.26 1.54
C PRO A 43 -1.55 -9.55 1.52
N CYS A 44 -1.00 -10.01 2.65
CA CYS A 44 0.42 -10.34 2.82
C CYS A 44 0.87 -11.60 2.07
N ILE A 45 -0.08 -12.43 1.63
CA ILE A 45 0.19 -13.63 0.82
C ILE A 45 -0.43 -13.53 -0.58
N SER A 46 -1.29 -12.53 -0.81
CA SER A 46 -2.02 -12.33 -2.07
C SER A 46 -1.16 -11.72 -3.19
N GLY A 47 0.16 -11.67 -3.00
CA GLY A 47 1.15 -11.57 -4.08
C GLY A 47 1.75 -10.20 -4.34
N ILE A 48 1.08 -9.10 -3.98
CA ILE A 48 1.61 -7.74 -4.23
C ILE A 48 2.14 -7.05 -2.98
N PHE A 49 1.84 -7.56 -1.79
CA PHE A 49 2.34 -7.02 -0.53
C PHE A 49 3.09 -8.09 0.26
N SER A 50 4.18 -7.68 0.88
CA SER A 50 4.82 -8.41 1.97
C SER A 50 4.50 -7.72 3.29
N CYS A 51 4.34 -8.49 4.36
CA CYS A 51 4.09 -7.96 5.69
C CYS A 51 5.03 -8.51 6.75
N SER A 52 5.26 -7.73 7.80
CA SER A 52 5.95 -8.18 9.00
C SER A 52 5.08 -9.14 9.84
N PRO A 53 5.70 -9.96 10.70
CA PRO A 53 5.00 -10.64 11.80
C PRO A 53 4.26 -9.63 12.69
N ALA A 54 3.28 -10.09 13.47
CA ALA A 54 2.48 -9.23 14.35
C ALA A 54 3.36 -8.32 15.25
N PRO A 55 3.09 -7.01 15.33
CA PRO A 55 2.02 -6.26 14.65
C PRO A 55 2.20 -6.21 13.12
N VAL A 56 1.12 -6.52 12.38
CA VAL A 56 1.18 -6.64 10.92
C VAL A 56 1.36 -5.26 10.30
N HIS A 57 2.50 -5.05 9.65
CA HIS A 57 2.79 -3.87 8.86
C HIS A 57 3.14 -4.29 7.44
N PHE A 58 2.70 -3.50 6.45
CA PHE A 58 3.20 -3.66 5.08
C PHE A 58 4.68 -3.28 5.04
N THR A 59 5.52 -4.25 4.72
CA THR A 59 6.98 -4.10 4.63
C THR A 59 7.43 -3.94 3.19
N GLU A 60 6.67 -4.47 2.23
CA GLU A 60 7.02 -4.36 0.81
C GLU A 60 5.77 -4.30 -0.07
N TYR A 61 5.94 -3.65 -1.22
CA TYR A 61 4.99 -3.62 -2.32
C TYR A 61 5.69 -4.03 -3.61
N ILE A 62 5.11 -4.98 -4.33
CA ILE A 62 5.57 -5.45 -5.63
C ILE A 62 4.64 -4.89 -6.69
N ASN A 63 5.17 -4.01 -7.54
CA ASN A 63 4.40 -3.39 -8.60
C ASN A 63 4.04 -4.42 -9.68
N THR A 64 2.75 -4.59 -9.95
CA THR A 64 2.24 -5.63 -10.87
C THR A 64 2.60 -5.40 -12.33
N TYR A 65 2.90 -4.16 -12.73
CA TYR A 65 3.21 -3.80 -14.11
C TYR A 65 4.67 -4.06 -14.50
N ASN A 66 5.59 -3.97 -13.54
CA ASN A 66 7.03 -4.04 -13.81
C ASN A 66 7.81 -4.97 -12.86
N SER A 67 7.11 -5.65 -11.96
CA SER A 67 7.64 -6.56 -10.94
C SER A 67 8.74 -5.94 -10.07
N ARG A 68 8.76 -4.61 -9.91
CA ARG A 68 9.70 -3.91 -9.04
C ARG A 68 9.20 -3.98 -7.60
N VAL A 69 10.13 -4.31 -6.71
CA VAL A 69 9.91 -4.31 -5.26
C VAL A 69 10.20 -2.92 -4.70
N TYR A 70 9.31 -2.45 -3.84
CA TYR A 70 9.40 -1.21 -3.09
C TYR A 70 9.30 -1.53 -1.61
N LEU A 71 10.27 -1.09 -0.83
CA LEU A 71 10.30 -1.29 0.61
C LEU A 71 9.43 -0.24 1.29
N CYS A 72 8.47 -0.71 2.07
CA CYS A 72 7.53 0.12 2.79
C CYS A 72 8.02 0.36 4.21
N GLN A 73 7.90 1.61 4.66
CA GLN A 73 8.36 1.99 5.99
C GLN A 73 7.32 1.57 7.04
N THR A 74 7.72 0.70 7.97
CA THR A 74 6.89 0.24 9.08
C THR A 74 6.81 1.34 10.15
N GLY A 75 5.80 2.20 10.09
CA GLY A 75 5.62 3.31 11.04
C GLY A 75 4.39 4.15 10.75
N SER A 76 4.07 5.06 11.68
CA SER A 76 2.94 6.00 11.64
C SER A 76 2.78 6.61 10.24
N SER A 77 1.60 6.49 9.66
CA SER A 77 1.21 7.00 8.33
C SER A 77 1.98 8.27 7.93
N PHE A 78 3.01 8.11 7.10
CA PHE A 78 3.94 9.18 6.72
C PHE A 78 3.35 10.12 5.66
N GLY A 79 2.11 9.87 5.21
CA GLY A 79 1.42 10.72 4.27
C GLY A 79 -0.08 10.51 4.33
N ILE A 80 -0.80 11.48 3.78
CA ILE A 80 -2.23 11.39 3.49
C ILE A 80 -2.37 11.67 2.01
N CYS A 81 -3.09 10.82 1.29
CA CYS A 81 -3.52 11.09 -0.08
C CYS A 81 -5.02 11.36 -0.08
N GLY A 82 -5.39 12.63 -0.23
CA GLY A 82 -6.79 13.06 -0.04
C GLY A 82 -7.20 12.92 1.42
N ASN A 83 -8.04 11.92 1.71
CA ASN A 83 -8.48 11.56 3.07
C ASN A 83 -7.92 10.21 3.55
N ASP A 84 -7.15 9.51 2.72
CA ASP A 84 -6.61 8.19 3.06
C ASP A 84 -5.22 8.33 3.67
N ALA A 85 -5.05 7.80 4.89
CA ALA A 85 -3.72 7.60 5.44
C ALA A 85 -3.00 6.51 4.62
N ILE A 86 -1.74 6.79 4.25
CA ILE A 86 -0.94 5.89 3.42
C ILE A 86 0.31 5.41 4.14
N SER A 87 0.65 4.14 3.93
CA SER A 87 1.97 3.57 4.22
C SER A 87 2.87 3.83 3.03
N VAL A 88 3.95 4.57 3.24
CA VAL A 88 4.84 5.00 2.16
C VAL A 88 5.88 3.94 1.84
N CYS A 89 6.21 3.80 0.55
CA CYS A 89 7.20 2.86 0.06
C CYS A 89 8.23 3.56 -0.83
N VAL A 90 9.49 3.21 -0.61
CA VAL A 90 10.67 3.67 -1.36
C VAL A 90 11.26 2.51 -2.15
N ARG A 91 11.96 2.81 -3.24
CA ARG A 91 12.81 1.82 -3.91
C ARG A 91 14.15 1.62 -3.21
#